data_AF-A0A922AGC4-F1
#
_entry.id   AF-A0A922AGC4-F1
#
_cell.length_a   1.000
_cell.length_b   1.000
_cell.length_c   1.000
_cell.angle_alpha   90.00
_cell.angle_beta   90.00
_cell.angle_gamma   90.00
#
_symmetry.space_group_name_H-M   'P 1'
#
loop_
_entity.id
_entity.type
_entity.pdbx_description
1 polymer ?
#
loop_
_entity_poly.entity_id
_entity_poly.type
_entity_poly.pdbx_seq_one_letter_code
_entity_poly.pdbx_strand_id
1 'polypeptide(L)'
;MENYKSFLFVLGIFLLLGRAKAEKPRVNVNLGPIQGWRSAYYCMIYNESASCLDKYQLTDKGVVDVSKDELAEYCKKGGCGEHIGYVLKCIHDVKRDFWFANNITVKLLKERISDGCAKNEGRIPCCS
;
A
#
# COMPACT_ATOMS: atom_id res chain seq x y z
N MET A 1 26.99 41.13 -0.30
CA MET A 1 26.15 40.20 0.48
C MET A 1 24.78 39.94 -0.18
N GLU A 2 24.67 40.07 -1.50
CA GLU A 2 23.37 40.00 -2.21
C GLU A 2 23.19 38.69 -3.02
N ASN A 3 24.28 37.99 -3.33
CA ASN A 3 24.26 36.77 -4.15
C ASN A 3 23.63 35.54 -3.43
N TYR A 4 23.73 35.45 -2.10
CA TYR A 4 23.20 34.28 -1.38
C TYR A 4 21.67 34.26 -1.32
N LYS A 5 21.03 35.44 -1.28
CA LYS A 5 19.56 35.57 -1.28
C LYS A 5 18.97 35.16 -2.61
N SER A 6 19.62 35.54 -3.71
CA SER A 6 19.21 35.14 -5.07
C SER A 6 19.32 33.62 -5.26
N PHE A 7 20.41 33.02 -4.79
CA PHE A 7 20.62 31.56 -4.90
C PHE A 7 19.60 30.74 -4.08
N LEU A 8 19.26 31.20 -2.87
CA LEU A 8 18.24 30.59 -2.03
C LEU A 8 16.83 30.70 -2.65
N PHE A 9 16.54 31.81 -3.33
CA PHE A 9 15.25 32.01 -4.00
C PHE A 9 15.05 31.05 -5.17
N VAL A 10 16.11 30.80 -5.96
CA VAL A 10 16.08 29.85 -7.08
C VAL A 10 15.93 28.41 -6.59
N LEU A 11 16.64 28.02 -5.52
CA LEU A 11 16.50 26.69 -4.90
C LEU A 11 15.09 26.43 -4.34
N GLY A 12 14.46 27.45 -3.75
CA GLY A 12 13.08 27.37 -3.27
C GLY A 12 12.06 27.15 -4.38
N ILE A 13 12.24 27.78 -5.54
CA ILE A 13 11.34 27.65 -6.69
C ILE A 13 11.40 26.24 -7.32
N PHE A 14 12.58 25.61 -7.37
CA PHE A 14 12.71 24.23 -7.84
C PHE A 14 11.98 23.20 -6.96
N LEU A 15 11.89 23.45 -5.64
CA LEU A 15 11.14 22.59 -4.72
C LEU A 15 9.61 22.75 -4.86
N LEU A 16 9.14 23.94 -5.27
CA LEU A 16 7.71 24.26 -5.41
C LEU A 16 7.11 23.86 -6.77
N LEU A 17 7.93 23.74 -7.81
CA LEU A 17 7.51 23.35 -9.16
C LEU A 17 7.45 21.83 -9.39
N GLY A 18 7.92 21.04 -8.42
CA GLY A 18 7.77 19.59 -8.42
C GLY A 18 6.34 19.17 -8.11
N ARG A 19 5.38 19.45 -9.01
CA ARG A 19 4.16 18.62 -9.07
C ARG A 19 4.62 17.23 -9.46
N ALA A 20 4.91 16.39 -8.46
CA ALA A 20 5.10 14.96 -8.66
C ALA A 20 3.79 14.45 -9.27
N LYS A 21 3.78 14.32 -10.61
CA LYS A 21 2.72 13.61 -11.32
C LYS A 21 2.63 12.25 -10.66
N ALA A 22 1.43 11.80 -10.29
CA ALA A 22 1.22 10.47 -9.75
C ALA A 22 1.77 9.46 -10.77
N GLU A 23 2.98 9.00 -10.54
CA GLU A 23 3.65 8.06 -11.41
C GLU A 23 2.95 6.72 -11.18
N LYS A 24 2.36 6.17 -12.24
CA LYS A 24 1.70 4.87 -12.18
C LYS A 24 2.75 3.88 -11.64
N PRO A 25 2.53 3.26 -10.47
CA PRO A 25 3.60 2.55 -9.75
C PRO A 25 4.18 1.38 -10.55
N ARG A 26 3.43 0.84 -11.51
CA ARG A 26 3.81 -0.31 -12.35
C ARG A 26 4.42 0.05 -13.72
N VAL A 27 4.77 1.30 -14.00
CA VAL A 27 5.28 1.70 -15.34
C VAL A 27 6.68 1.15 -15.63
N ASN A 28 7.49 0.88 -14.61
CA ASN A 28 8.82 0.32 -14.76
C ASN A 28 8.95 -0.96 -13.93
N VAL A 29 9.35 -2.07 -14.58
CA VAL A 29 9.54 -3.39 -13.95
C VAL A 29 10.94 -3.55 -13.33
N ASN A 30 11.88 -2.67 -13.66
CA ASN A 30 13.25 -2.66 -13.14
C ASN A 30 13.49 -1.38 -12.33
N LEU A 31 12.82 -1.29 -11.17
CA LEU A 31 13.01 -0.18 -10.25
C LEU A 31 14.28 -0.39 -9.42
N GLY A 32 15.06 0.67 -9.24
CA GLY A 32 16.12 0.67 -8.23
C GLY A 32 15.54 0.49 -6.82
N PRO A 33 16.35 0.10 -5.82
CA PRO A 33 15.84 -0.23 -4.48
C PRO A 33 14.92 0.83 -3.86
N ILE A 34 15.33 2.11 -3.90
CA ILE A 34 14.56 3.23 -3.34
C ILE A 34 13.27 3.48 -4.16
N GLN A 35 13.34 3.35 -5.48
CA GLN A 35 12.19 3.54 -6.35
C GLN A 35 11.13 2.44 -6.12
N GLY A 36 11.55 1.19 -5.90
CA GLY A 36 10.66 0.08 -5.57
C GLY A 36 9.88 0.34 -4.28
N TRP A 37 10.57 0.81 -3.23
CA TRP A 37 9.92 1.22 -1.97
C TRP A 37 8.92 2.35 -2.16
N ARG A 38 9.29 3.39 -2.91
CA ARG A 38 8.40 4.52 -3.20
C ARG A 38 7.15 4.08 -3.98
N SER A 39 7.32 3.24 -5.02
CA SER A 39 6.21 2.69 -5.80
C SER A 39 5.30 1.78 -4.97
N ALA A 40 5.86 0.97 -4.07
CA ALA A 40 5.09 0.16 -3.13
C ALA A 40 4.23 1.03 -2.21
N TYR A 41 4.79 2.12 -1.68
CA TYR A 41 4.04 3.08 -0.88
C TYR A 41 2.93 3.77 -1.69
N TYR A 42 3.19 4.10 -2.96
CA TYR A 42 2.14 4.60 -3.86
C TYR A 42 1.02 3.58 -4.10
N CYS A 43 1.32 2.29 -4.22
CA CYS A 43 0.29 1.25 -4.29
C CYS A 43 -0.62 1.26 -3.05
N MET A 44 -0.07 1.52 -1.85
CA MET A 44 -0.85 1.59 -0.61
C MET A 44 -1.65 2.88 -0.46
N ILE A 45 -1.11 4.04 -0.86
CA ILE A 45 -1.84 5.32 -0.78
C ILE A 45 -3.00 5.35 -1.78
N TYR A 46 -2.77 4.88 -3.01
CA TYR A 46 -3.81 4.80 -4.03
C TYR A 46 -4.63 3.49 -3.93
N ASN A 47 -4.85 3.03 -2.70
CA ASN A 47 -5.70 1.90 -2.31
C ASN A 47 -7.14 2.35 -1.99
N GLU A 48 -7.50 3.60 -2.27
CA GLU A 48 -8.88 4.06 -2.07
C GLU A 48 -9.83 3.22 -2.95
N SER A 49 -10.72 2.49 -2.29
CA SER A 49 -11.89 1.90 -2.93
C SER A 49 -13.12 2.36 -2.19
N ALA A 50 -14.12 2.82 -2.95
CA ALA A 50 -15.45 3.10 -2.41
C ALA A 50 -16.08 1.86 -1.75
N SER A 51 -15.58 0.65 -2.04
CA SER A 51 -16.02 -0.60 -1.42
C SER A 51 -15.36 -0.89 -0.07
N CYS A 52 -14.40 -0.08 0.41
CA CYS A 52 -13.67 -0.32 1.66
C CYS A 52 -13.77 0.80 2.68
N LEU A 53 -14.29 0.43 3.86
CA LEU A 53 -14.17 1.25 5.06
C LEU A 53 -12.70 1.47 5.40
N ASP A 54 -12.38 2.64 5.95
CA ASP A 54 -11.01 3.04 6.31
C ASP A 54 -10.31 2.01 7.20
N LYS A 55 -11.05 1.36 8.12
CA LYS A 55 -10.53 0.32 9.00
C LYS A 55 -10.05 -0.95 8.28
N TYR A 56 -10.45 -1.17 7.03
CA TYR A 56 -10.03 -2.30 6.21
C TYR A 56 -8.95 -1.94 5.19
N GLN A 57 -8.54 -0.67 5.14
CA GLN A 57 -7.46 -0.25 4.26
C GLN A 57 -6.13 -0.82 4.75
N LEU A 58 -5.31 -1.23 3.79
CA LEU A 58 -3.96 -1.70 4.06
C LEU A 58 -3.09 -0.51 4.48
N THR A 59 -2.49 -0.61 5.66
CA THR A 59 -1.50 0.34 6.15
C THR A 59 -0.10 -0.25 6.10
N ASP A 60 0.91 0.57 6.33
CA ASP A 60 2.31 0.17 6.50
C ASP A 60 2.52 -0.83 7.65
N LYS A 61 1.58 -0.89 8.60
CA LYS A 61 1.57 -1.87 9.69
C LYS A 61 1.31 -3.29 9.23
N GLY A 62 0.74 -3.51 8.04
CA GLY A 62 0.45 -4.85 7.53
C GLY A 62 -0.63 -5.60 8.31
N VAL A 63 -1.51 -4.86 9.00
CA VAL A 63 -2.62 -5.41 9.79
C VAL A 63 -3.95 -5.01 9.16
N VAL A 64 -4.85 -5.98 9.01
CA VAL A 64 -6.25 -5.78 8.64
C VAL A 64 -7.08 -6.50 9.69
N ASP A 65 -7.78 -5.75 10.54
CA ASP A 65 -8.62 -6.31 11.60
C ASP A 65 -10.07 -6.40 11.11
N VAL A 66 -10.57 -7.62 10.95
CA VAL A 66 -11.92 -7.91 10.47
C VAL A 66 -12.61 -8.78 11.50
N SER A 67 -13.67 -8.24 12.11
CA SER A 67 -14.49 -8.99 13.07
C SER A 67 -15.27 -10.12 12.37
N LYS A 68 -15.69 -11.13 13.14
CA LYS A 68 -16.51 -12.25 12.64
C LYS A 68 -17.78 -11.80 11.94
N ASP A 69 -18.45 -10.79 12.46
CA ASP A 69 -19.72 -10.31 11.93
C ASP A 69 -19.54 -9.57 10.59
N GLU A 70 -18.33 -9.10 10.30
CA GLU A 70 -18.00 -8.31 9.11
C GLU A 70 -17.26 -9.14 8.05
N LEU A 71 -16.82 -10.34 8.40
CA LEU A 71 -16.02 -11.19 7.51
C LEU A 71 -16.77 -11.56 6.23
N ALA A 72 -18.08 -11.83 6.31
CA ALA A 72 -18.89 -12.15 5.15
C ALA A 72 -18.92 -11.00 4.12
N GLU A 73 -19.06 -9.77 4.60
CA GLU A 73 -19.06 -8.56 3.78
C GLU A 73 -17.66 -8.23 3.25
N TYR A 74 -16.62 -8.45 4.07
CA TYR A 74 -15.22 -8.28 3.67
C TYR A 74 -14.82 -9.26 2.56
N CYS A 75 -15.22 -10.52 2.67
CA CYS A 75 -14.82 -11.62 1.78
C CYS A 75 -15.76 -11.84 0.59
N LYS A 76 -16.86 -11.09 0.47
CA LYS A 76 -17.74 -11.21 -0.70
C LYS A 76 -16.98 -10.85 -1.98
N LYS A 77 -17.45 -11.37 -3.11
CA LYS A 77 -16.94 -10.99 -4.43
C LYS A 77 -17.04 -9.47 -4.64
N GLY A 78 -15.94 -8.83 -5.02
CA GLY A 78 -15.84 -7.37 -5.12
C GLY A 78 -15.73 -6.62 -3.79
N GLY A 79 -15.65 -7.34 -2.66
CA GLY A 79 -15.42 -6.79 -1.32
C GLY A 79 -13.96 -6.44 -1.08
N CYS A 80 -13.66 -6.03 0.16
CA CYS A 80 -12.32 -5.57 0.53
C CYS A 80 -11.25 -6.63 0.47
N GLY A 81 -11.55 -7.90 0.77
CA GLY A 81 -10.57 -8.97 0.65
C GLY A 81 -10.00 -9.08 -0.76
N GLU A 82 -10.86 -8.94 -1.78
CA GLU A 82 -10.44 -8.94 -3.17
C GLU A 82 -9.66 -7.66 -3.54
N HIS A 83 -10.15 -6.50 -3.11
CA HIS A 83 -9.51 -5.20 -3.35
C HIS A 83 -8.09 -5.12 -2.78
N ILE A 84 -7.92 -5.52 -1.52
CA ILE A 84 -6.61 -5.60 -0.86
C ILE A 84 -5.70 -6.60 -1.60
N GLY A 85 -6.24 -7.68 -2.14
CA GLY A 85 -5.52 -8.58 -3.03
C GLY A 85 -4.91 -7.89 -4.25
N TYR A 86 -5.60 -6.93 -4.87
CA TYR A 86 -5.06 -6.13 -5.97
C TYR A 86 -3.95 -5.18 -5.53
N VAL A 87 -4.03 -4.63 -4.32
CA VAL A 87 -3.01 -3.75 -3.75
C VAL A 87 -1.76 -4.51 -3.37
N LEU A 88 -1.90 -5.67 -2.74
CA LEU A 88 -0.78 -6.57 -2.47
C LEU A 88 -0.09 -7.02 -3.76
N LYS A 89 -0.86 -7.30 -4.82
CA LYS A 89 -0.27 -7.58 -6.14
C LYS A 89 0.51 -6.38 -6.68
N CYS A 90 -0.03 -5.17 -6.56
CA CYS A 90 0.68 -3.95 -6.96
C CYS A 90 2.03 -3.80 -6.24
N ILE A 91 2.06 -3.98 -4.92
CA ILE A 91 3.28 -3.92 -4.11
C ILE A 91 4.29 -4.98 -4.58
N HIS A 92 3.84 -6.23 -4.75
CA HIS A 92 4.70 -7.32 -5.18
C HIS A 92 5.32 -7.07 -6.57
N ASP A 93 4.55 -6.52 -7.50
CA ASP A 93 5.00 -6.24 -8.87
C ASP A 93 6.14 -5.19 -8.89
N VAL A 94 6.14 -4.24 -7.94
CA VAL A 94 7.13 -3.13 -7.88
C VAL A 94 8.27 -3.37 -6.88
N LYS A 95 8.05 -4.24 -5.88
CA LYS A 95 9.02 -4.61 -4.84
C LYS A 95 8.72 -6.02 -4.31
N ARG A 96 9.35 -7.03 -4.91
CA ARG A 96 9.09 -8.46 -4.60
C ARG A 96 9.44 -8.84 -3.16
N ASP A 97 10.52 -8.26 -2.65
CA ASP A 97 11.03 -8.41 -1.29
C ASP A 97 10.53 -7.27 -0.39
N PHE A 98 9.26 -6.86 -0.53
CA PHE A 98 8.63 -5.90 0.37
C PHE A 98 8.22 -6.58 1.69
N TRP A 99 8.45 -5.90 2.79
CA TRP A 99 7.92 -6.25 4.11
C TRP A 99 7.27 -5.03 4.75
N PHE A 100 6.24 -5.29 5.54
CA PHE A 100 5.57 -4.26 6.33
C PHE A 100 6.33 -3.99 7.63
N ALA A 101 5.93 -2.97 8.38
CA ALA A 101 6.56 -2.61 9.65
C ALA A 101 6.55 -3.74 10.70
N ASN A 102 5.57 -4.65 10.63
CA ASN A 102 5.48 -5.85 11.45
C ASN A 102 6.30 -7.05 10.90
N ASN A 103 7.14 -6.84 9.88
CA ASN A 103 7.91 -7.85 9.17
C ASN A 103 7.09 -8.92 8.42
N ILE A 104 5.77 -8.76 8.28
CA ILE A 104 5.00 -9.66 7.41
C ILE A 104 5.39 -9.39 5.95
N THR A 105 5.48 -10.45 5.14
CA THR A 105 5.69 -10.31 3.70
C THR A 105 4.36 -10.18 2.98
N VAL A 106 4.39 -9.59 1.79
CA VAL A 106 3.21 -9.50 0.91
C VAL A 106 2.60 -10.88 0.65
N LYS A 107 3.44 -11.90 0.44
CA LYS A 107 3.01 -13.28 0.21
C LYS A 107 2.23 -13.81 1.42
N LEU A 108 2.82 -13.72 2.61
CA LEU A 108 2.22 -14.24 3.83
C LEU A 108 0.91 -13.51 4.15
N LEU A 109 0.86 -12.19 4.01
CA LEU A 109 -0.37 -11.42 4.23
C LEU A 109 -1.49 -11.84 3.26
N LYS A 110 -1.16 -12.05 1.98
CA LYS A 110 -2.12 -12.52 0.96
C LYS A 110 -2.67 -13.90 1.31
N GLU A 111 -1.81 -14.83 1.73
CA GLU A 111 -2.22 -16.17 2.16
C GLU A 111 -3.15 -16.12 3.36
N ARG A 112 -2.86 -15.28 4.37
CA ARG A 112 -3.71 -15.09 5.55
C ARG A 112 -5.10 -14.56 5.22
N ILE A 113 -5.19 -13.58 4.32
CA ILE A 113 -6.48 -13.04 3.86
C ILE A 113 -7.27 -14.13 3.13
N SER A 114 -6.61 -14.86 2.22
CA SER A 114 -7.23 -15.95 1.46
C SER A 114 -7.75 -17.07 2.39
N ASP A 115 -6.95 -17.48 3.36
CA ASP A 115 -7.31 -18.50 4.35
C ASP A 115 -8.48 -18.05 5.23
N GLY A 116 -8.45 -16.81 5.71
CA GLY A 116 -9.53 -16.25 6.53
C GLY A 116 -10.87 -16.21 5.78
N CYS A 117 -10.85 -15.82 4.51
CA CYS A 117 -12.04 -15.83 3.67
C CYS A 117 -12.51 -17.25 3.30
N ALA A 118 -11.60 -18.21 3.12
CA ALA A 118 -11.98 -19.59 2.83
C ALA A 118 -12.57 -20.32 4.06
N LYS A 119 -12.07 -20.01 5.26
CA LYS A 119 -12.45 -20.70 6.52
C LYS A 119 -13.58 -20.03 7.29
N ASN A 120 -14.03 -18.84 6.89
CA ASN A 120 -14.95 -17.99 7.67
C ASN A 120 -14.47 -17.73 9.12
N GLU A 121 -13.16 -17.77 9.36
CA GLU A 121 -12.57 -17.51 10.67
C GLU A 121 -12.40 -16.00 10.83
N GLY A 122 -13.34 -15.33 11.51
CA GLY A 122 -13.31 -13.87 11.72
C GLY A 122 -12.32 -13.38 12.76
N ARG A 123 -11.16 -14.01 12.75
CA ARG A 123 -9.92 -13.46 13.24
C ARG A 123 -8.91 -13.85 12.18
N ILE A 124 -8.82 -13.07 11.10
CA ILE A 124 -7.60 -13.09 10.28
C ILE A 124 -6.52 -12.63 11.25
N PRO A 125 -5.68 -13.52 11.79
CA PRO A 125 -4.74 -13.14 12.84
C PRO A 125 -3.59 -12.45 12.12
N CYS A 126 -3.79 -11.19 11.77
CA CYS A 126 -2.71 -10.33 11.32
C CYS A 126 -2.08 -9.72 12.57
N CYS A 127 -1.13 -10.48 13.12
CA CYS A 127 -0.12 -10.07 14.09
C CYS A 127 -0.63 -9.77 15.51
N SER A 128 -0.41 -10.73 16.40
CA SER A 128 -0.14 -10.45 17.82
C SER A 128 1.21 -9.77 17.98
#